data_AF-A0A8X8IIC2-F1
#
_entry.id   AF-A0A8X8IIC2-F1
#
_cell.length_a   1.000
_cell.length_b   1.000
_cell.length_c   1.000
_cell.angle_alpha   90.00
_cell.angle_beta   90.00
_cell.angle_gamma   90.00
#
_symmetry.space_group_name_H-M   'P 1'
#
loop_
_entity.id
_entity.type
_entity.pdbx_description
1 polymer ?
#
loop_
_entity_poly.entity_id
_entity_poly.type
_entity_poly.pdbx_seq_one_letter_code
_entity_poly.pdbx_strand_id
1 'polypeptide(L)'
;MSTITSHTLNYQAAAERLKPVVNRTPLTFNHNLSRKYSCEVYLKREDLQVVRSYKLRGAYNMMSSLSADELHRGVVCASAGNHAQGFAYSCKKLNVKGVVFMPIITPNQKVNQTKMFGEGFVQVKLVGDTFDDCAQAAKKYTVDHQMVFVPPFDDIRIIEGQATVGMEILEDLPAVDYLFVPVGGGGLSAGVGSYFKTFSPKTKIIGLEPEGAPSMKEALKAGHPVVLDDIERFVDGAAVKKVGDLTFSICKEVLDDMHLVPEGKVCSTILKLYNEDAIVAEPAGALSIAALDDYAAEIKGKKVVCVVSGSNNDIDRMQEIKERSLQYEGLKHYFLISFVQRPGALKEFVNHVLGPHDDITRFEYMQKHNKEAGPALVGVELKSRSDYDVLMKKMDQYHINYTELNKNDHLFGYLV
;
A
#
# COMPACT_ATOMS: atom_id res chain seq x y z
N MET A 1 28.25 -22.26 -0.96
CA MET A 1 28.42 -22.32 -2.43
C MET A 1 27.66 -21.14 -2.99
N SER A 2 28.41 -20.20 -3.57
CA SER A 2 27.91 -18.92 -4.08
C SER A 2 27.10 -19.15 -5.36
N THR A 3 25.80 -18.93 -5.29
CA THR A 3 24.95 -18.64 -6.45
C THR A 3 24.62 -17.16 -6.40
N ILE A 4 25.61 -16.30 -6.64
CA ILE A 4 25.37 -14.92 -7.06
C ILE A 4 25.54 -14.93 -8.58
N THR A 5 24.45 -15.04 -9.32
CA THR A 5 24.48 -14.89 -10.78
C THR A 5 23.58 -13.76 -11.26
N SER A 6 24.21 -12.83 -11.97
CA SER A 6 23.76 -12.21 -13.23
C SER A 6 23.36 -10.73 -13.23
N HIS A 7 23.17 -10.07 -12.08
CA HIS A 7 22.87 -8.63 -12.08
C HIS A 7 23.80 -7.86 -11.14
N THR A 8 24.98 -7.47 -11.63
CA THR A 8 25.82 -6.51 -10.92
C THR A 8 25.16 -5.14 -10.99
N LEU A 9 24.36 -4.80 -9.97
CA LEU A 9 23.74 -3.48 -9.84
C LEU A 9 24.81 -2.42 -9.56
N ASN A 10 24.74 -1.28 -10.26
CA ASN A 10 25.66 -0.17 -10.08
C ASN A 10 25.10 0.88 -9.11
N TYR A 11 25.23 0.60 -7.81
CA TYR A 11 24.69 1.43 -6.73
C TYR A 11 25.29 2.85 -6.72
N GLN A 12 26.62 2.96 -6.87
CA GLN A 12 27.33 4.23 -6.81
C GLN A 12 26.95 5.14 -7.97
N ALA A 13 26.85 4.61 -9.20
CA ALA A 13 26.41 5.41 -10.34
C ALA A 13 24.97 5.91 -10.15
N ALA A 14 24.07 5.09 -9.60
CA ALA A 14 22.71 5.50 -9.29
C ALA A 14 22.67 6.61 -8.23
N ALA A 15 23.45 6.48 -7.14
CA ALA A 15 23.55 7.49 -6.11
C ALA A 15 24.07 8.84 -6.65
N GLU A 16 25.10 8.82 -7.48
CA GLU A 16 25.64 10.04 -8.11
C GLU A 16 24.63 10.71 -9.05
N ARG A 17 23.90 9.93 -9.88
CA ARG A 17 22.83 10.47 -10.74
C ARG A 17 21.70 11.10 -9.93
N LEU A 18 21.39 10.55 -8.75
CA LEU A 18 20.24 10.97 -7.95
C LEU A 18 20.52 12.16 -7.02
N LYS A 19 21.77 12.37 -6.63
CA LYS A 19 22.21 13.45 -5.72
C LYS A 19 21.61 14.84 -6.00
N PRO A 20 21.46 15.33 -7.25
CA PRO A 20 20.89 16.66 -7.50
C PRO A 20 19.34 16.71 -7.52
N VAL A 21 18.65 15.57 -7.40
CA VAL A 21 17.20 15.46 -7.66
C VAL A 21 16.41 14.90 -6.49
N VAL A 22 17.02 14.02 -5.68
CA VAL A 22 16.34 13.41 -4.52
C VAL A 22 16.80 14.06 -3.22
N ASN A 23 15.90 14.10 -2.24
CA ASN A 23 16.26 14.37 -0.86
C ASN A 23 16.91 13.11 -0.28
N ARG A 24 18.01 13.27 0.47
CA ARG A 24 18.44 12.24 1.43
C ARG A 24 17.42 12.23 2.56
N THR A 25 16.50 11.26 2.54
CA THR A 25 15.40 11.21 3.50
C THR A 25 15.89 10.76 4.87
N PRO A 26 15.31 11.23 5.97
CA PRO A 26 15.82 10.93 7.29
C PRO A 26 15.55 9.46 7.68
N LEU A 27 16.50 8.87 8.43
CA LEU A 27 16.31 7.64 9.18
C LEU A 27 16.03 8.00 10.65
N THR A 28 14.75 8.06 11.03
CA THR A 28 14.33 8.59 12.33
C THR A 28 14.08 7.50 13.35
N PHE A 29 14.70 7.57 14.52
CA PHE A 29 14.34 6.73 15.66
C PHE A 29 12.92 7.05 16.13
N ASN A 30 12.05 6.03 16.24
CA ASN A 30 10.69 6.19 16.74
C ASN A 30 10.59 5.68 18.18
N HIS A 31 10.41 6.61 19.13
CA HIS A 31 10.36 6.28 20.56
C HIS A 31 9.15 5.43 20.97
N ASN A 32 7.99 5.66 20.34
CA ASN A 32 6.73 4.98 20.69
C ASN A 32 6.80 3.50 20.29
N LEU A 33 7.17 3.22 19.03
CA LEU A 33 7.33 1.86 18.51
C LEU A 33 8.47 1.12 19.23
N SER A 34 9.61 1.80 19.47
CA SER A 34 10.74 1.22 20.20
C SER A 34 10.35 0.78 21.61
N ARG A 35 9.58 1.61 22.33
CA ARG A 35 9.06 1.28 23.65
C ARG A 35 8.07 0.11 23.58
N LYS A 36 7.12 0.15 22.63
CA LYS A 36 6.09 -0.88 22.46
C LYS A 36 6.70 -2.27 22.25
N TYR A 37 7.72 -2.37 21.38
CA TYR A 37 8.32 -3.64 20.99
C TYR A 37 9.62 -3.99 21.75
N SER A 38 10.03 -3.17 22.71
CA SER A 38 11.28 -3.36 23.46
C SER A 38 12.50 -3.56 22.55
N CYS A 39 12.62 -2.74 21.50
CA CYS A 39 13.69 -2.77 20.51
C CYS A 39 14.01 -1.36 20.00
N GLU A 40 14.97 -1.20 19.10
CA GLU A 40 15.31 0.09 18.48
C GLU A 40 14.67 0.16 17.08
N VAL A 41 13.52 0.83 16.96
CA VAL A 41 12.80 1.01 15.70
C VAL A 41 13.17 2.32 15.04
N TYR A 42 13.66 2.23 13.80
CA TYR A 42 13.96 3.36 12.93
C TYR A 42 13.04 3.36 11.71
N LEU A 43 12.58 4.55 11.31
CA LEU A 43 11.75 4.75 10.13
C LEU A 43 12.57 5.41 9.04
N LYS A 44 12.71 4.76 7.88
CA LYS A 44 13.25 5.39 6.68
C LYS A 44 12.12 6.13 5.97
N ARG A 45 12.13 7.46 6.07
CA ARG A 45 11.02 8.36 5.71
C ARG A 45 10.96 8.72 4.23
N GLU A 46 10.81 7.72 3.34
CA GLU A 46 10.65 7.96 1.89
C GLU A 46 9.35 8.70 1.54
N ASP A 47 8.40 8.76 2.45
CA ASP A 47 7.24 9.64 2.41
C ASP A 47 7.58 11.15 2.41
N LEU A 48 8.78 11.53 2.83
CA LEU A 48 9.30 12.91 2.80
C LEU A 48 10.13 13.22 1.54
N GLN A 49 10.16 12.29 0.58
CA GLN A 49 10.77 12.54 -0.72
C GLN A 49 10.00 13.62 -1.50
N VAL A 50 10.61 14.23 -2.53
CA VAL A 50 10.02 15.34 -3.30
C VAL A 50 8.63 15.02 -3.87
N VAL A 51 8.43 13.80 -4.37
CA VAL A 51 7.13 13.31 -4.87
C VAL A 51 6.39 12.46 -3.82
N ARG A 52 6.75 12.61 -2.54
CA ARG A 52 6.17 11.94 -1.38
C ARG A 52 6.21 10.42 -1.43
N SER A 53 7.17 9.85 -2.15
CA SER A 53 7.45 8.41 -2.20
C SER A 53 8.82 8.12 -2.81
N TYR A 54 9.30 6.89 -2.61
CA TYR A 54 10.59 6.42 -3.15
C TYR A 54 10.66 6.36 -4.68
N LYS A 55 9.51 6.37 -5.39
CA LYS A 55 9.43 6.09 -6.84
C LYS A 55 10.24 7.04 -7.72
N LEU A 56 10.50 8.26 -7.24
CA LEU A 56 11.37 9.22 -7.94
C LEU A 56 12.77 8.65 -8.19
N ARG A 57 13.32 7.87 -7.26
CA ARG A 57 14.69 7.35 -7.35
C ARG A 57 14.88 6.47 -8.58
N GLY A 58 14.07 5.42 -8.72
CA GLY A 58 14.16 4.54 -9.89
C GLY A 58 13.74 5.21 -11.20
N ALA A 59 12.66 6.01 -11.19
CA ALA A 59 12.21 6.70 -12.41
C ALA A 59 13.30 7.63 -12.97
N TYR A 60 13.90 8.46 -12.11
CA TYR A 60 14.95 9.37 -12.54
C TYR A 60 16.23 8.63 -12.92
N ASN A 61 16.65 7.60 -12.18
CA ASN A 61 17.87 6.85 -12.51
C ASN A 61 17.76 6.15 -13.88
N MET A 62 16.61 5.56 -14.18
CA MET A 62 16.37 4.98 -15.50
C MET A 62 16.38 6.04 -16.60
N MET A 63 15.63 7.13 -16.42
CA MET A 63 15.53 8.17 -17.46
C MET A 63 16.87 8.89 -17.69
N SER A 64 17.61 9.21 -16.64
CA SER A 64 18.92 9.88 -16.74
C SER A 64 20.03 9.00 -17.33
N SER A 65 19.81 7.69 -17.44
CA SER A 65 20.74 6.76 -18.10
C SER A 65 20.37 6.44 -19.54
N LEU A 66 19.29 7.03 -20.07
CA LEU A 66 18.96 6.96 -21.50
C LEU A 66 19.92 7.83 -22.32
N SER A 67 20.14 7.44 -23.58
CA SER A 67 20.88 8.26 -24.54
C SER A 67 20.15 9.56 -24.86
N ALA A 68 20.88 10.56 -25.37
CA ALA A 68 20.30 11.83 -25.80
C ALA A 68 19.21 11.62 -26.86
N ASP A 69 19.42 10.70 -27.80
CA ASP A 69 18.45 10.39 -28.86
C ASP A 69 17.17 9.74 -28.30
N GLU A 70 17.29 8.84 -27.32
CA GLU A 70 16.13 8.26 -26.62
C GLU A 70 15.34 9.33 -25.86
N LEU A 71 16.02 10.21 -25.14
CA LEU A 71 15.38 11.30 -24.41
C LEU A 71 14.72 12.31 -25.36
N HIS A 72 15.32 12.56 -26.52
CA HIS A 72 14.75 13.45 -27.54
C HIS A 72 13.45 12.90 -28.12
N ARG A 73 13.34 11.57 -28.33
CA ARG A 73 12.09 10.93 -28.75
C ARG A 73 11.02 10.98 -27.64
N GLY A 74 11.45 11.06 -26.40
CA GLY A 74 10.60 11.18 -25.22
C GLY A 74 10.25 9.84 -24.57
N VAL A 75 9.56 9.91 -23.44
CA VAL A 75 9.29 8.76 -22.57
C VAL A 75 7.79 8.54 -22.32
N VAL A 76 7.42 7.30 -21.97
CA VAL A 76 6.02 6.91 -21.72
C VAL A 76 5.94 6.05 -20.47
N CYS A 77 4.91 6.23 -19.64
CA CYS A 77 4.61 5.30 -18.55
C CYS A 77 3.09 5.04 -18.42
N ALA A 78 2.74 3.97 -17.72
CA ALA A 78 1.37 3.69 -17.28
C ALA A 78 1.34 3.62 -15.76
N SER A 79 0.64 4.58 -15.13
CA SER A 79 0.41 4.64 -13.68
C SER A 79 -0.51 5.80 -13.37
N ALA A 80 -1.37 5.65 -12.36
CA ALA A 80 -2.17 6.73 -11.80
C ALA A 80 -1.69 7.17 -10.41
N GLY A 81 -0.52 6.70 -9.93
CA GLY A 81 -0.05 6.90 -8.56
C GLY A 81 1.41 7.35 -8.47
N ASN A 82 2.11 6.87 -7.45
CA ASN A 82 3.48 7.28 -7.11
C ASN A 82 4.48 7.23 -8.28
N HIS A 83 4.37 6.21 -9.15
CA HIS A 83 5.24 6.11 -10.32
C HIS A 83 4.98 7.23 -11.34
N ALA A 84 3.72 7.58 -11.57
CA ALA A 84 3.35 8.68 -12.46
C ALA A 84 3.96 10.01 -11.99
N GLN A 85 3.91 10.27 -10.69
CA GLN A 85 4.44 11.49 -10.08
C GLN A 85 5.98 11.54 -10.16
N GLY A 86 6.66 10.44 -9.82
CA GLY A 86 8.11 10.31 -9.97
C GLY A 86 8.57 10.46 -11.42
N PHE A 87 7.86 9.84 -12.36
CA PHE A 87 8.08 9.98 -13.80
C PHE A 87 7.88 11.42 -14.28
N ALA A 88 6.79 12.07 -13.87
CA ALA A 88 6.47 13.43 -14.29
C ALA A 88 7.50 14.44 -13.79
N TYR A 89 7.90 14.32 -12.53
CA TYR A 89 8.97 15.13 -11.97
C TYR A 89 10.30 14.90 -12.69
N SER A 90 10.60 13.64 -13.06
CA SER A 90 11.81 13.29 -13.81
C SER A 90 11.80 13.89 -15.22
N CYS A 91 10.66 13.88 -15.91
CA CYS A 91 10.47 14.55 -17.20
C CYS A 91 10.83 16.04 -17.11
N LYS A 92 10.28 16.74 -16.11
CA LYS A 92 10.59 18.14 -15.84
C LYS A 92 12.09 18.36 -15.61
N LYS A 93 12.69 17.58 -14.71
CA LYS A 93 14.11 17.76 -14.33
C LYS A 93 15.09 17.48 -15.46
N LEU A 94 14.75 16.57 -16.37
CA LEU A 94 15.58 16.24 -17.53
C LEU A 94 15.24 17.07 -18.78
N ASN A 95 14.23 17.94 -18.70
CA ASN A 95 13.67 18.68 -19.84
C ASN A 95 13.19 17.76 -20.97
N VAL A 96 12.55 16.64 -20.64
CA VAL A 96 12.08 15.61 -21.57
C VAL A 96 10.57 15.58 -21.62
N LYS A 97 10.00 15.39 -22.82
CA LYS A 97 8.55 15.21 -22.98
C LYS A 97 8.13 13.79 -22.61
N GLY A 98 7.12 13.70 -21.75
CA GLY A 98 6.56 12.45 -21.25
C GLY A 98 5.08 12.29 -21.58
N VAL A 99 4.64 11.04 -21.75
CA VAL A 99 3.21 10.70 -21.83
C VAL A 99 2.86 9.70 -20.72
N VAL A 100 1.84 10.04 -19.93
CA VAL A 100 1.37 9.22 -18.80
C VAL A 100 -0.01 8.67 -19.12
N PHE A 101 -0.14 7.35 -19.16
CA PHE A 101 -1.42 6.67 -19.33
C PHE A 101 -2.04 6.34 -17.97
N MET A 102 -3.32 6.68 -17.80
CA MET A 102 -4.12 6.44 -16.60
C MET A 102 -5.52 5.94 -16.99
N PRO A 103 -6.20 5.17 -16.12
CA PRO A 103 -7.59 4.76 -16.38
C PRO A 103 -8.52 5.97 -16.50
N ILE A 104 -9.60 5.85 -17.29
CA ILE A 104 -10.62 6.90 -17.44
C ILE A 104 -11.25 7.26 -16.09
N ILE A 105 -11.45 6.27 -15.24
CA ILE A 105 -12.00 6.41 -13.89
C ILE A 105 -11.02 7.03 -12.87
N THR A 106 -9.82 7.41 -13.28
CA THR A 106 -8.82 7.99 -12.36
C THR A 106 -9.34 9.31 -11.78
N PRO A 107 -9.37 9.47 -10.44
CA PRO A 107 -9.80 10.72 -9.83
C PRO A 107 -8.98 11.92 -10.32
N ASN A 108 -9.67 13.05 -10.58
CA ASN A 108 -9.04 14.27 -11.08
C ASN A 108 -7.89 14.76 -10.19
N GLN A 109 -7.96 14.50 -8.88
CA GLN A 109 -6.88 14.82 -7.94
C GLN A 109 -5.56 14.13 -8.30
N LYS A 110 -5.58 12.83 -8.63
CA LYS A 110 -4.36 12.08 -9.02
C LYS A 110 -3.83 12.56 -10.38
N VAL A 111 -4.73 12.89 -11.31
CA VAL A 111 -4.37 13.50 -12.61
C VAL A 111 -3.69 14.86 -12.40
N ASN A 112 -4.29 15.71 -11.58
CA ASN A 112 -3.79 17.06 -11.30
C ASN A 112 -2.45 17.03 -10.55
N GLN A 113 -2.27 16.13 -9.58
CA GLN A 113 -0.99 15.93 -8.90
C GLN A 113 0.12 15.54 -9.89
N THR A 114 -0.16 14.62 -10.81
CA THR A 114 0.82 14.22 -11.83
C THR A 114 1.18 15.39 -12.76
N LYS A 115 0.19 16.17 -13.20
CA LYS A 115 0.42 17.38 -14.01
C LYS A 115 1.19 18.45 -13.23
N MET A 116 0.91 18.62 -11.94
CA MET A 116 1.59 19.55 -11.04
C MET A 116 3.08 19.23 -10.95
N PHE A 117 3.46 17.96 -10.76
CA PHE A 117 4.89 17.59 -10.73
C PHE A 117 5.58 17.71 -12.10
N GLY A 118 4.83 17.50 -13.19
CA GLY A 118 5.37 17.57 -14.54
C GLY A 118 5.47 18.98 -15.14
N GLU A 119 4.75 19.98 -14.64
CA GLU A 119 4.80 21.39 -15.09
C GLU A 119 4.86 21.58 -16.63
N GLY A 120 3.99 20.89 -17.37
CA GLY A 120 3.91 20.99 -18.83
C GLY A 120 4.91 20.13 -19.61
N PHE A 121 5.74 19.34 -18.93
CA PHE A 121 6.58 18.32 -19.55
C PHE A 121 5.86 16.99 -19.77
N VAL A 122 4.70 16.78 -19.14
CA VAL A 122 3.89 15.57 -19.31
C VAL A 122 2.53 15.84 -19.93
N GLN A 123 2.12 14.94 -20.82
CA GLN A 123 0.74 14.81 -21.27
C GLN A 123 0.10 13.60 -20.57
N VAL A 124 -1.04 13.79 -19.92
CA VAL A 124 -1.83 12.67 -19.35
C VAL A 124 -2.87 12.23 -20.37
N LYS A 125 -2.91 10.92 -20.68
CA LYS A 125 -3.91 10.27 -21.53
C LYS A 125 -4.76 9.32 -20.68
N LEU A 126 -6.06 9.61 -20.62
CA LEU A 126 -7.04 8.76 -19.95
C LEU A 126 -7.57 7.72 -20.93
N VAL A 127 -7.33 6.43 -20.67
CA VAL A 127 -7.66 5.33 -21.59
C VAL A 127 -8.09 4.10 -20.79
N GLY A 128 -9.14 3.41 -21.23
CA GLY A 128 -9.59 2.15 -20.62
C GLY A 128 -10.17 2.29 -19.22
N ASP A 129 -10.71 1.17 -18.71
CA ASP A 129 -11.40 1.13 -17.42
C ASP A 129 -10.51 0.53 -16.33
N THR A 130 -9.44 -0.18 -16.72
CA THR A 130 -8.50 -0.85 -15.81
C THR A 130 -7.06 -0.39 -16.01
N PHE A 131 -6.21 -0.70 -15.03
CA PHE A 131 -4.77 -0.49 -15.15
C PHE A 131 -4.16 -1.29 -16.31
N ASP A 132 -4.64 -2.51 -16.54
CA ASP A 132 -4.13 -3.38 -17.60
C ASP A 132 -4.41 -2.80 -18.99
N ASP A 133 -5.60 -2.24 -19.21
CA ASP A 133 -5.95 -1.53 -20.46
C ASP A 133 -4.99 -0.36 -20.72
N CYS A 134 -4.71 0.42 -19.67
CA CYS A 134 -3.75 1.53 -19.74
C CYS A 134 -2.34 1.07 -20.06
N ALA A 135 -1.87 0.00 -19.40
CA ALA A 135 -0.54 -0.53 -19.59
C ALA A 135 -0.35 -1.06 -21.01
N GLN A 136 -1.36 -1.73 -21.57
CA GLN A 136 -1.37 -2.17 -22.97
C GLN A 136 -1.36 -0.98 -23.93
N ALA A 137 -2.23 0.02 -23.71
CA ALA A 137 -2.28 1.23 -24.53
C ALA A 137 -0.96 2.01 -24.50
N ALA A 138 -0.33 2.13 -23.32
CA ALA A 138 0.95 2.78 -23.16
C ALA A 138 2.06 2.06 -23.94
N LYS A 139 2.16 0.73 -23.80
CA LYS A 139 3.14 -0.09 -24.53
C LYS A 139 2.96 0.04 -26.05
N LYS A 140 1.71 -0.02 -26.53
CA LYS A 140 1.40 0.21 -27.94
C LYS A 140 1.84 1.60 -28.40
N TYR A 141 1.50 2.63 -27.63
CA TYR A 141 1.88 4.01 -27.93
C TYR A 141 3.40 4.20 -27.98
N THR A 142 4.14 3.56 -27.06
CA THR A 142 5.61 3.54 -27.06
C THR A 142 6.16 3.02 -28.38
N VAL A 143 5.67 1.88 -28.86
CA VAL A 143 6.11 1.28 -30.13
C VAL A 143 5.76 2.18 -31.31
N ASP A 144 4.50 2.62 -31.38
CA ASP A 144 3.99 3.42 -32.50
C ASP A 144 4.72 4.77 -32.66
N HIS A 145 5.23 5.35 -31.56
CA HIS A 145 5.92 6.66 -31.53
C HIS A 145 7.44 6.54 -31.32
N GLN A 146 7.99 5.32 -31.29
CA GLN A 146 9.41 5.05 -31.05
C GLN A 146 9.97 5.69 -29.76
N MET A 147 9.11 5.83 -28.75
CA MET A 147 9.48 6.40 -27.44
C MET A 147 10.07 5.32 -26.54
N VAL A 148 10.53 5.70 -25.33
CA VAL A 148 10.99 4.72 -24.32
C VAL A 148 9.93 4.51 -23.25
N PHE A 149 9.55 3.26 -22.99
CA PHE A 149 8.66 2.92 -21.88
C PHE A 149 9.45 2.87 -20.57
N VAL A 150 8.97 3.57 -19.54
CA VAL A 150 9.54 3.60 -18.19
C VAL A 150 8.65 2.76 -17.28
N PRO A 151 8.98 1.48 -17.03
CA PRO A 151 8.17 0.61 -16.18
C PRO A 151 8.15 1.10 -14.72
N PRO A 152 7.20 0.65 -13.89
CA PRO A 152 7.12 1.04 -12.48
C PRO A 152 8.09 0.30 -11.54
N PHE A 153 8.69 -0.82 -11.98
CA PHE A 153 9.57 -1.65 -11.14
C PHE A 153 10.53 -2.57 -11.91
N ASP A 154 10.09 -3.21 -13.00
CA ASP A 154 10.82 -4.32 -13.64
C ASP A 154 11.88 -3.86 -14.66
N ASP A 155 12.87 -3.09 -14.20
CA ASP A 155 14.03 -2.67 -14.98
C ASP A 155 15.24 -2.52 -14.04
N ILE A 156 16.41 -3.01 -14.45
CA ILE A 156 17.64 -2.96 -13.65
C ILE A 156 17.97 -1.53 -13.19
N ARG A 157 17.81 -0.52 -14.04
CA ARG A 157 18.10 0.88 -13.70
C ARG A 157 17.10 1.42 -12.69
N ILE A 158 15.87 0.94 -12.70
CA ILE A 158 14.90 1.30 -11.66
C ILE A 158 15.33 0.68 -10.34
N ILE A 159 15.65 -0.61 -10.34
CA ILE A 159 16.11 -1.37 -9.17
C ILE A 159 17.37 -0.72 -8.55
N GLU A 160 18.35 -0.34 -9.37
CA GLU A 160 19.53 0.43 -8.95
C GLU A 160 19.16 1.75 -8.28
N GLY A 161 18.21 2.50 -8.84
CA GLY A 161 17.75 3.74 -8.24
C GLY A 161 17.10 3.48 -6.88
N GLN A 162 16.26 2.45 -6.76
CA GLN A 162 15.63 2.11 -5.48
C GLN A 162 16.63 1.60 -4.45
N ALA A 163 17.73 0.95 -4.87
CA ALA A 163 18.80 0.48 -3.99
C ALA A 163 19.45 1.61 -3.19
N THR A 164 19.41 2.85 -3.67
CA THR A 164 19.93 4.02 -2.95
C THR A 164 19.20 4.28 -1.62
N VAL A 165 17.97 3.80 -1.46
CA VAL A 165 17.30 3.80 -0.14
C VAL A 165 18.09 2.94 0.85
N GLY A 166 18.53 1.76 0.43
CA GLY A 166 19.34 0.85 1.24
C GLY A 166 20.74 1.38 1.54
N MET A 167 21.35 2.08 0.57
CA MET A 167 22.62 2.79 0.76
C MET A 167 22.52 3.79 1.92
N GLU A 168 21.54 4.69 1.85
CA GLU A 168 21.35 5.71 2.87
C GLU A 168 21.05 5.11 4.24
N ILE A 169 20.27 4.01 4.31
CA ILE A 169 20.01 3.32 5.59
C ILE A 169 21.32 2.82 6.22
N LEU A 170 22.17 2.11 5.47
CA LEU A 170 23.39 1.53 6.04
C LEU A 170 24.50 2.57 6.29
N GLU A 171 24.49 3.68 5.57
CA GLU A 171 25.36 4.82 5.88
C GLU A 171 24.95 5.49 7.20
N ASP A 172 23.65 5.64 7.45
CA ASP A 172 23.13 6.26 8.67
C ASP A 172 23.14 5.28 9.87
N LEU A 173 22.96 3.98 9.62
CA LEU A 173 22.89 2.91 10.62
C LEU A 173 23.56 1.62 10.11
N PRO A 174 24.87 1.44 10.32
CA PRO A 174 25.62 0.31 9.73
C PRO A 174 25.25 -1.09 10.23
N ALA A 175 24.57 -1.20 11.36
CA ALA A 175 24.23 -2.48 11.99
C ALA A 175 22.72 -2.59 12.19
N VAL A 176 22.04 -3.20 11.23
CA VAL A 176 20.59 -3.46 11.23
C VAL A 176 20.35 -4.96 11.38
N ASP A 177 19.53 -5.37 12.34
CA ASP A 177 19.17 -6.79 12.51
C ASP A 177 18.00 -7.18 11.62
N TYR A 178 16.97 -6.32 11.53
CA TYR A 178 15.77 -6.54 10.72
C TYR A 178 15.44 -5.35 9.83
N LEU A 179 15.12 -5.61 8.57
CA LEU A 179 14.62 -4.64 7.61
C LEU A 179 13.24 -5.08 7.12
N PHE A 180 12.22 -4.25 7.35
CA PHE A 180 10.86 -4.44 6.85
C PHE A 180 10.63 -3.55 5.63
N VAL A 181 10.36 -4.17 4.49
CA VAL A 181 10.24 -3.49 3.19
C VAL A 181 8.94 -3.87 2.47
N PRO A 182 8.11 -2.90 2.07
CA PRO A 182 6.89 -3.21 1.32
C PRO A 182 7.22 -3.72 -0.08
N VAL A 183 6.44 -4.70 -0.53
CA VAL A 183 6.55 -5.37 -1.82
C VAL A 183 5.24 -5.12 -2.57
N GLY A 184 5.36 -4.53 -3.77
CA GLY A 184 4.33 -4.64 -4.81
C GLY A 184 4.93 -5.45 -5.95
N GLY A 185 5.29 -4.78 -7.05
CA GLY A 185 6.05 -5.42 -8.14
C GLY A 185 7.52 -5.76 -7.80
N GLY A 186 7.97 -5.58 -6.56
CA GLY A 186 9.30 -6.00 -6.09
C GLY A 186 10.48 -5.05 -6.34
N GLY A 187 10.32 -3.95 -7.08
CA GLY A 187 11.46 -3.08 -7.45
C GLY A 187 12.21 -2.45 -6.27
N LEU A 188 11.49 -2.02 -5.23
CA LEU A 188 12.10 -1.49 -4.00
C LEU A 188 12.87 -2.59 -3.26
N SER A 189 12.20 -3.71 -2.98
CA SER A 189 12.74 -4.82 -2.20
C SER A 189 13.91 -5.50 -2.89
N ALA A 190 13.87 -5.63 -4.22
CA ALA A 190 14.99 -6.11 -5.01
C ALA A 190 16.22 -5.20 -4.87
N GLY A 191 16.04 -3.88 -5.02
CA GLY A 191 17.16 -2.93 -4.97
C GLY A 191 17.76 -2.83 -3.57
N VAL A 192 16.91 -2.57 -2.57
CA VAL A 192 17.33 -2.46 -1.17
C VAL A 192 17.90 -3.78 -0.67
N GLY A 193 17.21 -4.89 -0.95
CA GLY A 193 17.63 -6.22 -0.55
C GLY A 193 19.00 -6.60 -1.13
N SER A 194 19.25 -6.31 -2.41
CA SER A 194 20.55 -6.58 -3.05
C SER A 194 21.68 -5.82 -2.36
N TYR A 195 21.46 -4.54 -2.04
CA TYR A 195 22.46 -3.76 -1.33
C TYR A 195 22.73 -4.33 0.07
N PHE A 196 21.68 -4.66 0.83
CA PHE A 196 21.82 -5.25 2.15
C PHE A 196 22.51 -6.62 2.12
N LYS A 197 22.18 -7.52 1.18
CA LYS A 197 22.86 -8.82 1.10
C LYS A 197 24.35 -8.68 0.75
N THR A 198 24.75 -7.63 0.05
CA THR A 198 26.17 -7.35 -0.21
C THR A 198 26.89 -6.75 1.00
N PHE A 199 26.31 -5.75 1.67
CA PHE A 199 27.02 -4.93 2.66
C PHE A 199 26.64 -5.22 4.13
N SER A 200 25.49 -5.84 4.36
CA SER A 200 25.01 -6.30 5.68
C SER A 200 24.31 -7.67 5.55
N PRO A 201 25.04 -8.73 5.14
CA PRO A 201 24.45 -10.03 4.79
C PRO A 201 23.72 -10.73 5.95
N LYS A 202 23.96 -10.30 7.19
CA LYS A 202 23.33 -10.85 8.40
C LYS A 202 21.97 -10.20 8.71
N THR A 203 21.63 -9.07 8.08
CA THR A 203 20.32 -8.46 8.25
C THR A 203 19.25 -9.39 7.68
N LYS A 204 18.20 -9.65 8.47
CA LYS A 204 16.99 -10.32 8.01
C LYS A 204 16.10 -9.32 7.29
N ILE A 205 15.72 -9.63 6.06
CA ILE A 205 14.92 -8.77 5.20
C ILE A 205 13.54 -9.39 5.03
N ILE A 206 12.53 -8.73 5.59
CA ILE A 206 11.14 -9.16 5.57
C ILE A 206 10.39 -8.36 4.51
N GLY A 207 9.97 -9.04 3.45
CA GLY A 207 9.11 -8.46 2.42
C GLY A 207 7.64 -8.48 2.87
N LEU A 208 6.90 -7.41 2.57
CA LEU A 208 5.53 -7.24 3.06
C LEU A 208 4.55 -6.95 1.93
N GLU A 209 3.52 -7.77 1.82
CA GLU A 209 2.41 -7.56 0.89
C GLU A 209 1.10 -7.34 1.64
N PRO A 210 0.14 -6.60 1.06
CA PRO A 210 -1.24 -6.66 1.54
C PRO A 210 -1.80 -8.09 1.38
N GLU A 211 -2.61 -8.53 2.33
CA GLU A 211 -3.20 -9.87 2.32
C GLU A 211 -4.03 -10.15 1.06
N GLY A 212 -4.77 -9.15 0.57
CA GLY A 212 -5.58 -9.26 -0.64
C GLY A 212 -4.82 -9.13 -1.97
N ALA A 213 -3.49 -8.93 -1.97
CA ALA A 213 -2.69 -8.98 -3.20
C ALA A 213 -1.29 -9.62 -2.99
N PRO A 214 -1.22 -10.93 -2.68
CA PRO A 214 0.01 -11.63 -2.28
C PRO A 214 0.87 -12.10 -3.48
N SER A 215 1.19 -11.20 -4.41
CA SER A 215 1.76 -11.53 -5.71
C SER A 215 3.17 -12.13 -5.68
N MET A 216 4.07 -11.60 -4.86
CA MET A 216 5.43 -12.08 -4.68
C MET A 216 5.44 -13.36 -3.86
N LYS A 217 4.60 -13.45 -2.82
CA LYS A 217 4.48 -14.67 -2.02
C LYS A 217 4.05 -15.87 -2.87
N GLU A 218 3.02 -15.71 -3.68
CA GLU A 218 2.59 -16.79 -4.58
C GLU A 218 3.61 -17.07 -5.69
N ALA A 219 4.32 -16.07 -6.20
CA ALA A 219 5.41 -16.28 -7.15
C ALA A 219 6.58 -17.08 -6.55
N LEU A 220 6.99 -16.77 -5.32
CA LEU A 220 8.05 -17.49 -4.61
C LEU A 220 7.65 -18.95 -4.35
N LYS A 221 6.40 -19.18 -3.96
CA LYS A 221 5.82 -20.52 -3.76
C LYS A 221 5.77 -21.32 -5.07
N ALA A 222 5.39 -20.69 -6.19
CA ALA A 222 5.36 -21.32 -7.51
C ALA A 222 6.77 -21.48 -8.12
N GLY A 223 7.75 -20.73 -7.65
CA GLY A 223 9.11 -20.71 -8.19
C GLY A 223 9.28 -19.88 -9.47
N HIS A 224 8.23 -19.19 -9.92
CA HIS A 224 8.24 -18.25 -11.05
C HIS A 224 7.11 -17.20 -10.88
N PRO A 225 7.15 -16.05 -11.60
CA PRO A 225 6.05 -15.10 -11.58
C PRO A 225 4.73 -15.70 -12.04
N VAL A 226 3.67 -15.50 -11.26
CA VAL A 226 2.30 -15.95 -11.52
C VAL A 226 1.35 -14.75 -11.55
N VAL A 227 0.28 -14.85 -12.34
CA VAL A 227 -0.80 -13.86 -12.38
C VAL A 227 -1.87 -14.30 -11.37
N LEU A 228 -2.22 -13.43 -10.43
CA LEU A 228 -3.35 -13.64 -9.53
C LEU A 228 -4.67 -13.42 -10.28
N ASP A 229 -5.64 -14.31 -10.04
CA ASP A 229 -6.98 -14.21 -10.63
C ASP A 229 -7.65 -12.89 -10.20
N ASP A 230 -7.70 -12.67 -8.88
CA ASP A 230 -8.29 -11.50 -8.24
C ASP A 230 -7.33 -10.86 -7.22
N ILE A 231 -7.48 -9.54 -7.03
CA ILE A 231 -6.74 -8.77 -6.02
C ILE A 231 -7.65 -7.71 -5.39
N GLU A 232 -7.45 -7.44 -4.10
CA GLU A 232 -7.96 -6.25 -3.44
C GLU A 232 -7.07 -5.04 -3.77
N ARG A 233 -7.69 -3.92 -4.18
CA ARG A 233 -6.97 -2.75 -4.72
C ARG A 233 -6.75 -1.63 -3.70
N PHE A 234 -7.26 -1.79 -2.48
CA PHE A 234 -7.16 -0.76 -1.44
C PHE A 234 -5.72 -0.30 -1.17
N VAL A 235 -4.75 -1.22 -1.10
CA VAL A 235 -3.33 -0.87 -0.93
C VAL A 235 -2.70 -0.64 -2.31
N ASP A 236 -3.16 0.40 -3.01
CA ASP A 236 -2.86 0.69 -4.42
C ASP A 236 -1.36 0.77 -4.78
N GLY A 237 -0.51 1.18 -3.84
CA GLY A 237 0.96 1.17 -4.02
C GLY A 237 1.62 -0.22 -4.04
N ALA A 238 0.91 -1.25 -3.56
CA ALA A 238 1.39 -2.64 -3.44
C ALA A 238 0.46 -3.69 -4.07
N ALA A 239 -0.75 -3.30 -4.50
CA ALA A 239 -1.72 -4.19 -5.15
C ALA A 239 -1.33 -4.50 -6.60
N VAL A 240 -0.46 -5.49 -6.79
CA VAL A 240 0.07 -5.91 -8.09
C VAL A 240 -0.43 -7.31 -8.43
N LYS A 241 -0.96 -7.54 -9.64
CA LYS A 241 -1.44 -8.88 -10.05
C LYS A 241 -0.34 -9.87 -10.39
N LYS A 242 0.78 -9.39 -10.93
CA LYS A 242 1.95 -10.20 -11.32
C LYS A 242 3.22 -9.40 -11.05
N VAL A 243 4.14 -9.98 -10.30
CA VAL A 243 5.47 -9.40 -10.06
C VAL A 243 6.32 -9.36 -11.32
N GLY A 244 7.39 -8.55 -11.30
CA GLY A 244 8.35 -8.49 -12.40
C GLY A 244 9.21 -9.73 -12.50
N ASP A 245 9.74 -10.02 -13.69
CA ASP A 245 10.60 -11.18 -13.92
C ASP A 245 11.99 -10.95 -13.29
N LEU A 246 12.55 -9.74 -13.44
CA LEU A 246 13.84 -9.37 -12.83
C LEU A 246 13.70 -9.22 -11.32
N THR A 247 12.63 -8.54 -10.88
CA THR A 247 12.41 -8.31 -9.45
C THR A 247 12.13 -9.60 -8.71
N PHE A 248 11.39 -10.55 -9.30
CA PHE A 248 11.23 -11.90 -8.74
C PHE A 248 12.57 -12.61 -8.57
N SER A 249 13.39 -12.66 -9.63
CA SER A 249 14.68 -13.35 -9.60
C SER A 249 15.57 -12.84 -8.48
N ILE A 250 15.61 -11.52 -8.28
CA ILE A 250 16.40 -10.89 -7.21
C ILE A 250 15.74 -11.11 -5.85
N CYS A 251 14.43 -10.84 -5.71
CA CYS A 251 13.71 -10.99 -4.44
C CYS A 251 13.82 -12.40 -3.86
N LYS A 252 13.83 -13.44 -4.70
CA LYS A 252 14.06 -14.83 -4.31
C LYS A 252 15.41 -15.05 -3.59
N GLU A 253 16.42 -14.26 -3.92
CA GLU A 253 17.76 -14.35 -3.31
C GLU A 253 17.92 -13.44 -2.08
N VAL A 254 17.22 -12.30 -2.06
CA VAL A 254 17.47 -11.24 -1.07
C VAL A 254 16.47 -11.17 0.08
N LEU A 255 15.26 -11.73 -0.07
CA LEU A 255 14.25 -11.76 0.98
C LEU A 255 14.41 -13.02 1.84
N ASP A 256 14.40 -12.84 3.16
CA ASP A 256 14.45 -13.96 4.10
C ASP A 256 13.05 -14.50 4.44
N ASP A 257 12.02 -13.64 4.37
CA ASP A 257 10.62 -14.04 4.51
C ASP A 257 9.66 -13.08 3.77
N MET A 258 8.44 -13.56 3.51
CA MET A 258 7.30 -12.80 3.00
C MET A 258 6.11 -12.88 3.96
N HIS A 259 5.73 -11.74 4.52
CA HIS A 259 4.59 -11.64 5.43
C HIS A 259 3.43 -10.87 4.80
N LEU A 260 2.22 -11.39 4.99
CA LEU A 260 0.99 -10.75 4.52
C LEU A 260 0.38 -9.93 5.65
N VAL A 261 -0.05 -8.71 5.33
CA VAL A 261 -0.63 -7.78 6.30
C VAL A 261 -2.08 -7.49 5.92
N PRO A 262 -3.06 -7.77 6.81
CA PRO A 262 -4.46 -7.44 6.55
C PRO A 262 -4.66 -5.94 6.34
N GLU A 263 -5.47 -5.55 5.35
CA GLU A 263 -5.69 -4.15 4.99
C GLU A 263 -6.30 -3.34 6.14
N GLY A 264 -7.17 -3.96 6.92
CA GLY A 264 -7.73 -3.33 8.12
C GLY A 264 -6.67 -3.05 9.20
N LYS A 265 -5.66 -3.93 9.34
CA LYS A 265 -4.49 -3.69 10.21
C LYS A 265 -3.68 -2.51 9.71
N VAL A 266 -3.44 -2.44 8.40
CA VAL A 266 -2.77 -1.30 7.75
C VAL A 266 -3.53 -0.01 8.08
N CYS A 267 -4.86 -0.01 8.00
CA CYS A 267 -5.69 1.14 8.35
C CYS A 267 -5.52 1.57 9.81
N SER A 268 -5.58 0.62 10.75
CA SER A 268 -5.31 0.90 12.17
C SER A 268 -3.92 1.51 12.38
N THR A 269 -2.91 1.02 11.67
CA THR A 269 -1.55 1.56 11.74
C THR A 269 -1.47 2.98 11.20
N ILE A 270 -2.11 3.31 10.07
CA ILE A 270 -2.15 4.68 9.54
C ILE A 270 -2.73 5.65 10.57
N LEU A 271 -3.85 5.28 11.20
CA LEU A 271 -4.48 6.13 12.21
C LEU A 271 -3.59 6.33 13.44
N LYS A 272 -2.90 5.28 13.90
CA LYS A 272 -1.94 5.38 15.01
C LYS A 272 -0.77 6.31 14.67
N LEU A 273 -0.16 6.14 13.49
CA LEU A 273 0.94 6.99 13.01
C LEU A 273 0.53 8.46 12.93
N TYR A 274 -0.69 8.74 12.47
CA TYR A 274 -1.22 10.09 12.42
C TYR A 274 -1.43 10.68 13.83
N ASN A 275 -2.08 9.94 14.72
CA ASN A 275 -2.45 10.44 16.04
C ASN A 275 -1.27 10.53 17.02
N GLU A 276 -0.33 9.59 16.96
CA GLU A 276 0.76 9.45 17.94
C GLU A 276 2.06 10.10 17.46
N ASP A 277 2.34 10.07 16.16
CA ASP A 277 3.62 10.52 15.59
C ASP A 277 3.47 11.70 14.61
N ALA A 278 2.25 12.15 14.31
CA ALA A 278 1.95 13.14 13.26
C ALA A 278 2.51 12.74 11.88
N ILE A 279 2.57 11.43 11.61
CA ILE A 279 3.03 10.87 10.33
C ILE A 279 1.79 10.57 9.47
N VAL A 280 1.69 11.25 8.33
CA VAL A 280 0.71 10.92 7.29
C VAL A 280 1.33 9.88 6.37
N ALA A 281 0.80 8.65 6.40
CA ALA A 281 1.24 7.57 5.52
C ALA A 281 0.10 7.16 4.57
N GLU A 282 0.45 6.72 3.37
CA GLU A 282 -0.48 5.98 2.52
C GLU A 282 -0.49 4.49 2.94
N PRO A 283 -1.48 3.69 2.49
CA PRO A 283 -1.56 2.28 2.88
C PRO A 283 -0.28 1.46 2.65
N ALA A 284 0.34 1.58 1.47
CA ALA A 284 1.61 0.89 1.19
C ALA A 284 2.78 1.41 2.04
N GLY A 285 2.71 2.67 2.49
CA GLY A 285 3.68 3.30 3.38
C GLY A 285 3.61 2.78 4.82
N ALA A 286 2.46 2.24 5.24
CA ALA A 286 2.26 1.73 6.60
C ALA A 286 2.53 0.22 6.76
N LEU A 287 2.65 -0.55 5.66
CA LEU A 287 2.87 -2.00 5.68
C LEU A 287 4.03 -2.41 6.60
N SER A 288 5.19 -1.75 6.48
CA SER A 288 6.38 -2.05 7.29
C SER A 288 6.16 -1.98 8.79
N ILE A 289 5.35 -1.02 9.23
CA ILE A 289 5.09 -0.79 10.64
C ILE A 289 3.96 -1.71 11.13
N ALA A 290 2.95 -1.96 10.28
CA ALA A 290 1.83 -2.83 10.60
C ALA A 290 2.25 -4.30 10.85
N ALA A 291 3.35 -4.75 10.25
CA ALA A 291 3.88 -6.10 10.46
C ALA A 291 4.61 -6.28 11.82
N LEU A 292 5.04 -5.21 12.49
CA LEU A 292 5.92 -5.31 13.67
C LEU A 292 5.31 -6.11 14.82
N ASP A 293 3.99 -6.03 15.02
CA ASP A 293 3.29 -6.80 16.06
C ASP A 293 3.50 -8.32 15.90
N ASP A 294 3.57 -8.80 14.65
CA ASP A 294 3.68 -10.23 14.35
C ASP A 294 5.11 -10.76 14.56
N TYR A 295 6.08 -9.86 14.63
CA TYR A 295 7.51 -10.15 14.86
C TYR A 295 8.00 -9.71 16.25
N ALA A 296 7.11 -9.25 17.13
CA ALA A 296 7.46 -8.60 18.39
C ALA A 296 8.42 -9.42 19.27
N ALA A 297 8.26 -10.75 19.29
CA ALA A 297 9.14 -11.64 20.05
C ALA A 297 10.55 -11.73 19.44
N GLU A 298 10.66 -11.72 18.10
CA GLU A 298 11.91 -11.90 17.36
C GLU A 298 12.77 -10.64 17.31
N ILE A 299 12.12 -9.47 17.32
CA ILE A 299 12.79 -8.17 17.22
C ILE A 299 13.20 -7.59 18.57
N LYS A 300 12.83 -8.22 19.68
CA LYS A 300 13.16 -7.72 21.02
C LYS A 300 14.68 -7.54 21.19
N GLY A 301 15.09 -6.35 21.63
CA GLY A 301 16.49 -5.96 21.80
C GLY A 301 17.29 -5.83 20.50
N LYS A 302 16.62 -5.72 19.34
CA LYS A 302 17.23 -5.62 18.01
C LYS A 302 17.12 -4.22 17.43
N LYS A 303 17.93 -3.93 16.41
CA LYS A 303 17.81 -2.75 15.55
C LYS A 303 16.96 -3.07 14.34
N VAL A 304 15.81 -2.41 14.25
CA VAL A 304 14.78 -2.65 13.24
C VAL A 304 14.61 -1.41 12.39
N VAL A 305 14.62 -1.57 11.06
CA VAL A 305 14.31 -0.50 10.12
C VAL A 305 13.01 -0.82 9.40
N CYS A 306 12.09 0.15 9.39
CA CYS A 306 10.85 0.13 8.62
C CYS A 306 10.91 1.17 7.50
N VAL A 307 10.65 0.77 6.26
CA VAL A 307 10.58 1.71 5.14
C VAL A 307 9.18 2.28 4.98
N VAL A 308 9.00 3.55 5.37
CA VAL A 308 7.76 4.31 5.13
C VAL A 308 7.77 4.78 3.68
N SER A 309 7.23 3.95 2.80
CA SER A 309 7.47 4.03 1.35
C SER A 309 6.81 5.22 0.65
N GLY A 310 5.74 5.79 1.22
CA GLY A 310 5.03 6.93 0.64
C GLY A 310 3.93 7.52 1.52
N SER A 311 3.45 8.70 1.14
CA SER A 311 2.39 9.46 1.82
C SER A 311 1.36 10.08 0.87
N ASN A 312 1.23 9.60 -0.37
CA ASN A 312 0.25 10.11 -1.33
C ASN A 312 -1.16 9.55 -1.04
N ASN A 313 -1.62 9.72 0.20
CA ASN A 313 -2.98 9.40 0.60
C ASN A 313 -3.95 10.53 0.24
N ASP A 314 -5.18 10.16 -0.08
CA ASP A 314 -6.27 11.11 -0.31
C ASP A 314 -7.04 11.34 1.00
N ILE A 315 -7.42 12.59 1.26
CA ILE A 315 -8.17 12.95 2.47
C ILE A 315 -9.54 12.29 2.48
N ASP A 316 -10.16 12.14 1.31
CA ASP A 316 -11.48 11.51 1.16
C ASP A 316 -11.42 10.01 1.49
N ARG A 317 -10.25 9.38 1.37
CA ARG A 317 -10.03 7.98 1.76
C ARG A 317 -9.93 7.79 3.26
N MET A 318 -9.78 8.84 4.06
CA MET A 318 -9.67 8.71 5.51
C MET A 318 -10.94 8.15 6.15
N GLN A 319 -12.11 8.39 5.56
CA GLN A 319 -13.36 7.79 6.03
C GLN A 319 -13.35 6.27 5.84
N GLU A 320 -12.94 5.79 4.66
CA GLU A 320 -12.79 4.36 4.36
C GLU A 320 -11.72 3.71 5.26
N ILE A 321 -10.59 4.39 5.47
CA ILE A 321 -9.53 3.92 6.39
C ILE A 321 -10.08 3.76 7.81
N LYS A 322 -10.84 4.75 8.31
CA LYS A 322 -11.45 4.66 9.64
C LYS A 322 -12.43 3.49 9.73
N GLU A 323 -13.26 3.32 8.72
CA GLU A 323 -14.23 2.22 8.64
C GLU A 323 -13.55 0.85 8.70
N ARG A 324 -12.59 0.59 7.80
CA ARG A 324 -11.85 -0.68 7.73
C ARG A 324 -11.06 -0.95 9.00
N SER A 325 -10.52 0.09 9.65
CA SER A 325 -9.83 -0.04 10.94
C SER A 325 -10.81 -0.50 12.03
N LEU A 326 -11.96 0.16 12.18
CA LEU A 326 -12.93 -0.21 13.21
C LEU A 326 -13.48 -1.63 13.01
N GLN A 327 -13.68 -2.05 11.76
CA GLN A 327 -14.08 -3.43 11.45
C GLN A 327 -13.01 -4.44 11.84
N TYR A 328 -11.74 -4.17 11.50
CA TYR A 328 -10.62 -5.04 11.82
C TYR A 328 -10.37 -5.16 13.33
N GLU A 329 -10.50 -4.07 14.07
CA GLU A 329 -10.40 -4.08 15.54
C GLU A 329 -11.61 -4.78 16.21
N GLY A 330 -12.64 -5.15 15.43
CA GLY A 330 -13.86 -5.77 15.93
C GLY A 330 -14.77 -4.80 16.68
N LEU A 331 -14.66 -3.51 16.37
CA LEU A 331 -15.44 -2.43 17.00
C LEU A 331 -16.65 -2.04 16.18
N LYS A 332 -16.67 -2.26 14.86
CA LYS A 332 -17.79 -1.84 14.01
C LYS A 332 -18.40 -2.99 13.22
N HIS A 333 -19.73 -3.13 13.35
CA HIS A 333 -20.49 -4.28 12.87
C HIS A 333 -21.77 -3.81 12.17
N TYR A 334 -22.11 -4.45 11.07
CA TYR A 334 -23.29 -4.17 10.27
C TYR A 334 -24.21 -5.38 10.24
N PHE A 335 -25.49 -5.11 10.44
CA PHE A 335 -26.53 -6.11 10.50
C PHE A 335 -27.67 -5.71 9.58
N LEU A 336 -28.23 -6.68 8.87
CA LEU A 336 -29.57 -6.57 8.31
C LEU A 336 -30.55 -7.15 9.34
N ILE A 337 -31.26 -6.28 10.05
CA ILE A 337 -32.20 -6.66 11.10
C ILE A 337 -33.62 -6.64 10.54
N SER A 338 -34.36 -7.74 10.72
CA SER A 338 -35.78 -7.81 10.36
C SER A 338 -36.64 -7.43 11.56
N PHE A 339 -37.04 -6.16 11.62
CA PHE A 339 -37.97 -5.70 12.65
C PHE A 339 -39.40 -6.12 12.30
N VAL A 340 -40.07 -6.79 13.25
CA VAL A 340 -41.51 -7.05 13.18
C VAL A 340 -42.22 -5.70 13.13
N GLN A 341 -43.18 -5.51 12.21
CA GLN A 341 -43.91 -4.26 12.04
C GLN A 341 -44.95 -4.01 13.15
N ARG A 342 -44.53 -4.09 14.42
CA ARG A 342 -45.32 -3.70 15.59
C ARG A 342 -44.71 -2.47 16.27
N PRO A 343 -45.53 -1.55 16.82
CA PRO A 343 -45.03 -0.43 17.59
C PRO A 343 -44.07 -0.88 18.70
N GLY A 344 -42.92 -0.22 18.81
CA GLY A 344 -41.95 -0.47 19.88
C GLY A 344 -40.84 -1.48 19.58
N ALA A 345 -40.84 -2.19 18.45
CA ALA A 345 -39.78 -3.16 18.11
C ALA A 345 -38.37 -2.54 18.07
N LEU A 346 -38.24 -1.33 17.49
CA LEU A 346 -36.97 -0.59 17.51
C LEU A 346 -36.59 -0.16 18.93
N LYS A 347 -37.57 0.24 19.75
CA LYS A 347 -37.33 0.61 21.16
C LYS A 347 -36.84 -0.58 21.96
N GLU A 348 -37.36 -1.78 21.69
CA GLU A 348 -36.90 -3.03 22.32
C GLU A 348 -35.44 -3.30 21.99
N PHE A 349 -35.05 -3.18 20.72
CA PHE A 349 -33.66 -3.30 20.28
C PHE A 349 -32.74 -2.29 20.97
N VAL A 350 -33.09 -1.00 20.92
CA VAL A 350 -32.27 0.06 21.52
C VAL A 350 -32.13 -0.09 23.03
N ASN A 351 -33.20 -0.44 23.74
CA ASN A 351 -33.19 -0.47 25.20
C ASN A 351 -32.67 -1.77 25.80
N HIS A 352 -32.82 -2.89 25.10
CA HIS A 352 -32.55 -4.21 25.65
C HIS A 352 -31.42 -4.96 24.96
N VAL A 353 -31.23 -4.74 23.65
CA VAL A 353 -30.22 -5.44 22.85
C VAL A 353 -28.90 -4.68 22.83
N LEU A 354 -28.93 -3.37 22.59
CA LEU A 354 -27.71 -2.57 22.66
C LEU A 354 -27.16 -2.50 24.09
N GLY A 355 -25.84 -2.47 24.20
CA GLY A 355 -25.11 -2.16 25.42
C GLY A 355 -25.25 -0.69 25.80
N PRO A 356 -24.95 -0.32 27.06
CA PRO A 356 -25.06 1.07 27.54
C PRO A 356 -24.05 2.03 26.90
N HIS A 357 -23.09 1.51 26.13
CA HIS A 357 -22.03 2.26 25.47
C HIS A 357 -21.94 1.98 23.98
N ASP A 358 -22.87 1.20 23.43
CA ASP A 358 -22.89 0.87 22.01
C ASP A 358 -23.57 2.02 21.27
N ASP A 359 -23.00 2.42 20.13
CA ASP A 359 -23.50 3.52 19.32
C ASP A 359 -24.08 3.00 17.99
N ILE A 360 -25.17 3.61 17.54
CA ILE A 360 -25.76 3.32 16.23
C ILE A 360 -25.15 4.29 15.22
N THR A 361 -24.23 3.80 14.41
CA THR A 361 -23.52 4.60 13.40
C THR A 361 -24.25 4.67 12.07
N ARG A 362 -25.16 3.73 11.79
CA ARG A 362 -26.03 3.73 10.60
C ARG A 362 -27.37 3.09 10.93
N PHE A 363 -28.45 3.69 10.47
CA PHE A 363 -29.78 3.11 10.59
C PHE A 363 -30.62 3.49 9.36
N GLU A 364 -30.91 2.51 8.50
CA GLU A 364 -31.78 2.69 7.34
C GLU A 364 -32.92 1.67 7.40
N TYR A 365 -34.15 2.16 7.54
CA TYR A 365 -35.33 1.31 7.61
C TYR A 365 -36.12 1.36 6.31
N MET A 366 -36.39 0.19 5.72
CA MET A 366 -37.23 0.08 4.53
C MET A 366 -38.62 -0.42 4.89
N GLN A 367 -39.60 0.49 4.94
CA GLN A 367 -40.99 0.11 5.13
C GLN A 367 -41.53 -0.63 3.89
N LYS A 368 -41.99 -1.87 4.06
CA LYS A 368 -42.65 -2.62 2.99
C LYS A 368 -44.15 -2.67 3.25
N HIS A 369 -44.94 -2.19 2.29
CA HIS A 369 -46.41 -2.08 2.39
C HIS A 369 -47.16 -3.42 2.51
N ASN A 370 -46.49 -4.57 2.31
CA ASN A 370 -47.13 -5.89 2.21
C ASN A 370 -46.37 -7.02 2.94
N LYS A 371 -45.52 -6.71 3.93
CA LYS A 371 -44.79 -7.73 4.71
C LYS A 371 -44.90 -7.48 6.21
N GLU A 372 -45.04 -8.54 7.00
CA GLU A 372 -45.09 -8.52 8.47
C GLU A 372 -43.78 -8.01 9.13
N ALA A 373 -42.68 -7.96 8.36
CA ALA A 373 -41.38 -7.45 8.80
C ALA A 373 -40.76 -6.49 7.75
N GLY A 374 -40.09 -5.44 8.24
CA GLY A 374 -39.30 -4.51 7.43
C GLY A 374 -37.80 -4.68 7.72
N PRO A 375 -36.95 -4.88 6.71
CA PRO A 375 -35.52 -4.94 6.94
C PRO A 375 -34.97 -3.54 7.29
N ALA A 376 -34.07 -3.51 8.25
CA ALA A 376 -33.27 -2.35 8.60
C ALA A 376 -31.79 -2.68 8.47
N LEU A 377 -31.04 -1.83 7.79
CA LEU A 377 -29.58 -1.84 7.86
C LEU A 377 -29.17 -1.10 9.12
N VAL A 378 -28.49 -1.79 10.04
CA VAL A 378 -28.04 -1.25 11.32
C VAL A 378 -26.54 -1.41 11.44
N GLY A 379 -25.82 -0.29 11.53
CA GLY A 379 -24.39 -0.26 11.89
C GLY A 379 -24.25 0.05 13.37
N VAL A 380 -23.54 -0.82 14.10
CA VAL A 380 -23.28 -0.69 15.53
C VAL A 380 -21.78 -0.54 15.76
N GLU A 381 -21.37 0.50 16.48
CA GLU A 381 -20.02 0.69 16.97
C GLU A 381 -19.96 0.37 18.46
N LEU A 382 -19.02 -0.50 18.83
CA LEU A 382 -18.82 -1.02 20.17
C LEU A 382 -17.63 -0.33 20.82
N LYS A 383 -17.67 -0.23 22.15
CA LYS A 383 -16.55 0.33 22.92
C LYS A 383 -15.39 -0.65 23.04
N SER A 384 -15.66 -1.95 23.12
CA SER A 384 -14.65 -3.00 23.19
C SER A 384 -15.03 -4.19 22.33
N ARG A 385 -14.02 -4.90 21.82
CA ARG A 385 -14.21 -6.12 21.03
C ARG A 385 -15.01 -7.21 21.78
N SER A 386 -14.86 -7.28 23.11
CA SER A 386 -15.61 -8.23 23.94
C SER A 386 -17.10 -7.94 24.05
N ASP A 387 -17.54 -6.70 23.77
CA ASP A 387 -18.96 -6.35 23.80
C ASP A 387 -19.74 -7.02 22.66
N TYR A 388 -19.03 -7.46 21.62
CA TYR A 388 -19.63 -8.17 20.48
C TYR A 388 -20.38 -9.44 20.93
N ASP A 389 -19.74 -10.28 21.75
CA ASP A 389 -20.35 -11.51 22.24
C ASP A 389 -21.59 -11.23 23.12
N VAL A 390 -21.59 -10.08 23.82
CA VAL A 390 -22.72 -9.63 24.63
C VAL A 390 -23.87 -9.18 23.72
N LEU A 391 -23.57 -8.39 22.69
CA LEU A 391 -24.54 -7.96 21.68
C LEU A 391 -25.21 -9.17 21.02
N MET A 392 -24.42 -10.16 20.56
CA MET A 392 -24.95 -11.35 19.90
C MET A 392 -25.83 -12.19 20.84
N LYS A 393 -25.40 -12.41 22.08
CA LYS A 393 -26.22 -13.11 23.09
C LYS A 393 -27.55 -12.41 23.33
N LYS A 394 -27.56 -11.07 23.38
CA LYS A 394 -28.79 -10.31 23.53
C LYS A 394 -29.67 -10.36 22.27
N MET A 395 -29.08 -10.29 21.07
CA MET A 395 -29.83 -10.47 19.82
C MET A 395 -30.59 -11.81 19.85
N ASP A 396 -29.93 -12.89 20.27
CA ASP A 396 -30.56 -14.21 20.37
C ASP A 396 -31.59 -14.31 21.50
N GLN A 397 -31.27 -13.75 22.68
CA GLN A 397 -32.17 -13.72 23.85
C GLN A 397 -33.49 -13.00 23.57
N TYR A 398 -33.44 -11.88 22.84
CA TYR A 398 -34.61 -11.10 22.45
C TYR A 398 -35.19 -11.53 21.10
N HIS A 399 -34.75 -12.66 20.56
CA HIS A 399 -35.23 -13.25 19.31
C HIS A 399 -35.23 -12.28 18.13
N ILE A 400 -34.19 -11.43 18.06
CA ILE A 400 -33.97 -10.53 16.94
C ILE A 400 -33.54 -11.37 15.75
N ASN A 401 -34.24 -11.24 14.62
CA ASN A 401 -33.83 -11.86 13.38
C ASN A 401 -32.84 -10.93 12.66
N TYR A 402 -31.60 -11.38 12.51
CA TYR A 402 -30.52 -10.60 11.90
C TYR A 402 -29.71 -11.42 10.90
N THR A 403 -29.03 -10.72 10.01
CA THR A 403 -27.93 -11.26 9.19
C THR A 403 -26.73 -10.36 9.38
N GLU A 404 -25.60 -10.93 9.79
CA GLU A 404 -24.32 -10.22 9.88
C GLU A 404 -23.79 -9.94 8.47
N LEU A 405 -23.55 -8.67 8.15
CA LEU A 405 -23.08 -8.27 6.83
C LEU A 405 -21.56 -8.33 6.72
N ASN A 406 -20.82 -8.07 7.80
CA ASN A 406 -19.35 -8.11 7.83
C ASN A 406 -18.75 -9.49 7.46
N LYS A 407 -19.54 -10.55 7.48
CA LYS A 407 -19.12 -11.92 7.14
C LYS A 407 -19.39 -12.28 5.67
N ASN A 408 -19.95 -11.37 4.89
CA ASN A 408 -20.30 -11.59 3.49
C ASN A 408 -19.93 -10.37 2.65
N ASP A 409 -18.73 -10.39 2.07
CA ASP A 409 -18.15 -9.27 1.31
C ASP A 409 -19.05 -8.79 0.16
N HIS A 410 -19.76 -9.70 -0.50
CA HIS A 410 -20.69 -9.35 -1.58
C HIS A 410 -21.90 -8.56 -1.09
N LEU A 411 -22.55 -9.01 0.00
CA LEU A 411 -23.68 -8.29 0.59
C LEU A 411 -23.22 -6.99 1.25
N PHE A 412 -22.05 -7.00 1.87
CA PHE A 412 -21.44 -5.84 2.49
C PHE A 412 -21.22 -4.74 1.45
N GLY A 413 -20.51 -5.02 0.35
CA GLY A 413 -20.21 -4.02 -0.67
C GLY A 413 -21.44 -3.49 -1.44
N TYR A 414 -22.58 -4.18 -1.39
CA TYR A 414 -23.83 -3.70 -2.00
C TYR A 414 -24.64 -2.80 -1.06
N LEU A 415 -24.57 -3.03 0.25
CA LEU A 415 -25.44 -2.38 1.25
C LEU A 415 -24.73 -1.31 2.06
N VAL A 416 -23.44 -1.47 2.31
CA VAL A 416 -22.63 -0.61 3.17
C VAL A 416 -21.71 0.24 2.32
#